data_AF-A0A7K4CIJ3-F1
#
_entry.id   AF-A0A7K4CIJ3-F1
#
_cell.length_a   1.000
_cell.length_b   1.000
_cell.length_c   1.000
_cell.angle_alpha   90.00
_cell.angle_beta   90.00
_cell.angle_gamma   90.00
#
_symmetry.space_group_name_H-M   'P 1'
#
loop_
_entity.id
_entity.type
_entity.pdbx_description
1 polymer ?
#
loop_
_entity_poly.entity_id
_entity_poly.type
_entity_poly.pdbx_seq_one_letter_code
_entity_poly.pdbx_strand_id
1 'polypeptide(L)'
;MLYARAITLRNCGRFTVVASDFGSDYRTHTHVTSEALYASLTRGATWKPRLIDLKNDTYAFTETYDIPKMPVWFLPGLFLAETGYRLPDNHLDTTAFNVVNEFYPSTSKCYVFKKGNLEEKPRPHHVPTYGTIQAVKPDRRLVTYAFSPKKELLEGFAEGQTFLLGKKRTMFQIVDISPVVEGLWKNGVCGTDWLELPPNYGGYFQQFQILTATMRYIIVRGMTKDEVKYVEFPFGSSNNICLPDFYWETISKMLGSE
;
A
#
# COMPACT_ATOMS: atom_id res chain seq x y z
N MET A 1 7.12 -21.49 -11.53
CA MET A 1 7.81 -20.34 -12.14
C MET A 1 7.25 -19.07 -11.53
N LEU A 2 8.03 -18.00 -11.39
CA LEU A 2 7.54 -16.70 -10.92
C LEU A 2 8.03 -15.62 -11.88
N TYR A 3 7.14 -14.71 -12.26
CA TYR A 3 7.44 -13.59 -13.15
C TYR A 3 7.25 -12.27 -12.41
N ALA A 4 7.94 -11.22 -12.86
CA ALA A 4 7.77 -9.88 -12.32
C ALA A 4 7.67 -8.83 -13.44
N ARG A 5 7.06 -7.67 -13.09
CA ARG A 5 6.95 -6.49 -13.95
C ARG A 5 6.99 -5.22 -13.10
N ALA A 6 7.90 -4.31 -13.43
CA ALA A 6 7.92 -2.95 -12.87
C ALA A 6 6.80 -2.11 -13.49
N ILE A 7 6.06 -1.39 -12.66
CA ILE A 7 4.94 -0.52 -13.03
C ILE A 7 5.17 0.86 -12.40
N THR A 8 5.13 1.90 -13.23
CA THR A 8 5.15 3.29 -12.79
C THR A 8 3.75 3.89 -12.90
N LEU A 9 3.21 4.31 -11.77
CA LEU A 9 1.91 4.96 -11.65
C LEU A 9 2.10 6.47 -11.46
N ARG A 10 1.30 7.26 -12.17
CA ARG A 10 1.19 8.72 -11.98
C ARG A 10 -0.04 9.05 -11.16
N ASN A 11 0.16 9.78 -10.06
CA ASN A 11 -0.94 10.36 -9.31
C ASN A 11 -1.65 11.44 -10.15
N CYS A 12 -2.90 11.21 -10.52
CA CYS A 12 -3.69 12.17 -11.31
C CYS A 12 -4.57 13.07 -10.42
N GLY A 13 -4.62 12.79 -9.11
CA GLY A 13 -5.50 13.48 -8.17
C GLY A 13 -4.74 14.34 -7.16
N ARG A 14 -5.42 15.36 -6.64
CA ARG A 14 -4.87 16.21 -5.56
C ARG A 14 -4.99 15.57 -4.17
N PHE A 15 -5.89 14.60 -4.02
CA PHE A 15 -6.17 13.94 -2.75
C PHE A 15 -5.50 12.58 -2.68
N THR A 16 -4.19 12.51 -2.53
CA THR A 16 -3.56 11.26 -2.13
C THR A 16 -3.52 11.25 -0.60
N VAL A 17 -4.54 10.68 0.04
CA VAL A 17 -4.45 10.31 1.47
C VAL A 17 -4.20 8.82 1.51
N VAL A 18 -2.95 8.42 1.76
CA VAL A 18 -2.58 7.00 1.75
C VAL A 18 -2.81 6.30 3.10
N ALA A 19 -3.13 7.01 4.19
CA ALA A 19 -3.83 6.43 5.35
C ALA A 19 -4.45 7.47 6.31
N SER A 20 -5.46 7.06 7.09
CA SER A 20 -5.27 6.80 8.52
C SER A 20 -6.53 6.18 9.15
N ASP A 21 -6.35 5.05 9.84
CA ASP A 21 -7.28 4.45 10.82
C ASP A 21 -7.16 5.10 12.21
N PHE A 22 -6.35 6.15 12.37
CA PHE A 22 -6.10 6.79 13.67
C PHE A 22 -6.10 8.32 13.60
N GLY A 23 -7.07 8.91 14.31
CA GLY A 23 -7.00 10.28 14.83
C GLY A 23 -7.05 11.39 13.77
N SER A 24 -7.19 12.63 14.25
CA SER A 24 -7.39 13.80 13.39
C SER A 24 -6.16 14.23 12.60
N ASP A 25 -4.94 13.72 12.83
CA ASP A 25 -3.74 14.11 12.07
C ASP A 25 -3.51 13.18 10.87
N TYR A 26 -3.92 13.61 9.68
CA TYR A 26 -3.83 12.81 8.44
C TYR A 26 -2.52 13.11 7.70
N ARG A 27 -1.43 12.45 8.11
CA ARG A 27 -0.19 12.50 7.34
C ARG A 27 -0.23 11.45 6.24
N THR A 28 -0.04 11.87 4.99
CA THR A 28 0.09 10.90 3.90
C THR A 28 1.42 10.20 3.97
N HIS A 29 1.35 8.87 4.02
CA HIS A 29 2.51 8.01 3.81
C HIS A 29 3.07 8.23 2.41
N THR A 30 4.41 8.28 2.30
CA THR A 30 5.11 8.34 1.01
C THR A 30 5.14 6.99 0.28
N HIS A 31 4.36 6.03 0.77
CA HIS A 31 4.21 4.69 0.23
C HIS A 31 2.73 4.29 0.20
N VAL A 32 2.41 3.33 -0.65
CA VAL A 32 1.14 2.62 -0.75
C VAL A 32 1.38 1.15 -0.42
N THR A 33 0.52 0.54 0.41
CA THR A 33 0.70 -0.86 0.80
C THR A 33 0.48 -1.82 -0.37
N SER A 34 1.08 -3.01 -0.29
CA SER A 34 0.87 -4.10 -1.25
C SER A 34 -0.61 -4.46 -1.41
N GLU A 35 -1.34 -4.55 -0.28
CA GLU A 35 -2.80 -4.80 -0.29
C GLU A 35 -3.58 -3.70 -1.01
N ALA A 36 -3.23 -2.43 -0.80
CA ALA A 36 -3.91 -1.31 -1.44
C ALA A 36 -3.67 -1.27 -2.95
N LEU A 37 -2.46 -1.61 -3.40
CA LEU A 37 -2.15 -1.79 -4.82
C LEU A 37 -2.96 -2.94 -5.41
N TYR A 38 -2.96 -4.10 -4.75
CA TYR A 38 -3.76 -5.25 -5.20
C TYR A 38 -5.24 -4.88 -5.32
N ALA A 39 -5.81 -4.30 -4.27
CA ALA A 39 -7.19 -3.85 -4.20
C ALA A 39 -7.56 -2.84 -5.29
N SER A 40 -6.62 -2.02 -5.73
CA SER A 40 -6.82 -1.00 -6.76
C SER A 40 -6.68 -1.59 -8.17
N LEU A 41 -5.60 -2.33 -8.43
CA LEU A 41 -5.23 -2.79 -9.77
C LEU A 41 -6.03 -4.04 -10.21
N THR A 42 -6.56 -4.82 -9.26
CA THR A 42 -7.29 -6.07 -9.57
C THR A 42 -8.78 -6.00 -9.26
N ARG A 43 -9.27 -4.89 -8.70
CA ARG A 43 -10.63 -4.73 -8.12
C ARG A 43 -11.73 -5.34 -8.98
N GLY A 44 -11.75 -4.99 -10.27
CA GLY A 44 -12.81 -5.39 -11.19
C GLY A 44 -12.89 -6.91 -11.41
N ALA A 45 -11.77 -7.61 -11.23
CA ALA A 45 -11.70 -9.05 -11.39
C ALA A 45 -11.93 -9.80 -10.08
N THR A 46 -11.47 -9.27 -8.93
CA THR A 46 -11.30 -10.05 -7.70
C THR A 46 -12.18 -9.62 -6.53
N TRP A 47 -12.85 -8.48 -6.62
CA TRP A 47 -13.74 -8.04 -5.54
C TRP A 47 -14.90 -9.03 -5.32
N LYS A 48 -15.04 -9.52 -4.08
CA LYS A 48 -16.16 -10.37 -3.66
C LYS A 48 -17.31 -9.48 -3.18
N PRO A 49 -18.48 -9.47 -3.85
CA PRO A 49 -19.65 -8.77 -3.33
C PRO A 49 -20.02 -9.35 -1.96
N ARG A 50 -20.06 -8.52 -0.92
CA ARG A 50 -20.54 -8.93 0.40
C ARG A 50 -21.34 -7.83 1.07
N LEU A 51 -22.31 -8.22 1.88
CA LEU A 51 -22.97 -7.33 2.83
C LEU A 51 -22.04 -7.15 4.03
N ILE A 52 -21.91 -5.91 4.50
CA ILE A 52 -21.03 -5.57 5.63
C ILE A 52 -21.84 -5.67 6.91
N ASP A 53 -21.45 -6.57 7.82
CA ASP A 53 -21.97 -6.59 9.19
C ASP A 53 -21.00 -5.82 10.11
N LEU A 54 -21.35 -4.57 10.42
CA LEU A 54 -20.51 -3.69 11.24
C LEU A 54 -20.18 -4.26 12.63
N LYS A 55 -20.98 -5.19 13.16
CA LYS A 55 -20.80 -5.73 14.51
C LYS A 55 -19.87 -6.94 14.54
N ASN A 56 -19.92 -7.76 13.49
CA ASN A 56 -19.29 -9.08 13.48
C ASN A 56 -18.18 -9.22 12.41
N ASP A 57 -18.10 -8.31 11.45
CA ASP A 57 -17.04 -8.35 10.43
C ASP A 57 -15.68 -8.02 11.06
N THR A 58 -14.86 -9.05 11.26
CA THR A 58 -13.41 -8.88 11.38
C THR A 58 -12.86 -8.56 9.99
N TYR A 59 -12.04 -7.50 9.87
CA TYR A 59 -11.38 -7.21 8.59
C TYR A 59 -10.37 -8.31 8.24
N ALA A 60 -10.64 -9.04 7.16
CA ALA A 60 -9.70 -9.95 6.53
C ALA A 60 -9.64 -9.66 5.03
N PHE A 61 -8.43 -9.41 4.51
CA PHE A 61 -8.22 -9.01 3.13
C PHE A 61 -8.70 -10.09 2.13
N THR A 62 -8.43 -11.35 2.43
CA THR A 62 -8.81 -12.54 1.63
C THR A 62 -10.32 -12.85 1.64
N GLU A 63 -11.07 -12.29 2.60
CA GLU A 63 -12.55 -12.34 2.57
C GLU A 63 -13.14 -11.31 1.62
N THR A 64 -12.43 -10.20 1.39
CA THR A 64 -12.89 -9.10 0.52
C THR A 64 -12.49 -9.32 -0.94
N TYR A 65 -11.35 -9.97 -1.17
CA TYR A 65 -10.81 -10.21 -2.50
C TYR A 65 -10.52 -11.69 -2.75
N ASP A 66 -10.82 -12.16 -3.96
CA ASP A 66 -10.47 -13.48 -4.46
C ASP A 66 -9.08 -13.46 -5.08
N ILE A 67 -8.05 -13.62 -4.23
CA ILE A 67 -6.65 -13.58 -4.66
C ILE A 67 -6.32 -14.70 -5.66
N PRO A 68 -6.70 -15.97 -5.42
CA PRO A 68 -6.44 -17.05 -6.37
C PRO A 68 -7.06 -16.85 -7.77
N LYS A 69 -8.12 -16.05 -7.88
CA LYS A 69 -8.74 -15.72 -9.19
C LYS A 69 -7.81 -14.88 -10.08
N MET A 70 -7.03 -13.99 -9.49
CA MET A 70 -6.00 -13.22 -10.19
C MET A 70 -4.73 -13.23 -9.34
N PRO A 71 -3.91 -14.30 -9.42
CA PRO A 71 -2.77 -14.51 -8.54
C PRO A 71 -1.61 -13.58 -8.91
N VAL A 72 -1.81 -12.29 -8.68
CA VAL A 72 -0.83 -11.22 -8.82
C VAL A 72 -0.61 -10.65 -7.43
N TRP A 73 0.62 -10.29 -7.09
CA TRP A 73 0.92 -9.52 -5.89
C TRP A 73 1.89 -8.41 -6.22
N PHE A 74 2.00 -7.43 -5.32
CA PHE A 74 2.79 -6.22 -5.53
C PHE A 74 3.74 -6.00 -4.38
N LEU A 75 4.95 -5.50 -4.66
CA LEU A 75 5.73 -4.79 -3.66
C LEU A 75 5.03 -3.48 -3.26
N PRO A 76 5.27 -2.93 -2.05
CA PRO A 76 4.72 -1.63 -1.69
C PRO A 76 5.09 -0.58 -2.74
N GLY A 77 4.12 0.26 -3.10
CA GLY A 77 4.33 1.33 -4.05
C GLY A 77 5.02 2.50 -3.38
N LEU A 78 6.09 3.02 -3.96
CA LEU A 78 6.89 4.08 -3.35
C LEU A 78 6.89 5.34 -4.21
N PHE A 79 6.62 6.49 -3.59
CA PHE A 79 6.78 7.75 -4.29
C PHE A 79 8.26 8.09 -4.38
N LEU A 80 8.71 8.43 -5.59
CA LEU A 80 10.10 8.81 -5.85
C LEU A 80 10.22 10.34 -5.93
N ALA A 81 11.16 10.89 -5.16
CA ALA A 81 11.73 12.21 -5.39
C ALA A 81 13.21 12.07 -5.80
N GLU A 82 13.79 13.14 -6.36
CA GLU A 82 15.21 13.20 -6.72
C GLU A 82 16.13 12.88 -5.52
N THR A 83 15.68 13.22 -4.31
CA THR A 83 16.40 13.00 -3.04
C THR A 83 16.11 11.65 -2.39
N GLY A 84 15.37 10.75 -3.05
CA GLY A 84 15.00 9.42 -2.56
C GLY A 84 13.53 9.27 -2.16
N TYR A 85 13.26 8.38 -1.20
CA TYR A 85 11.90 7.96 -0.80
C TYR A 85 11.19 8.88 0.20
N ARG A 86 11.91 9.88 0.72
CA ARG A 86 11.33 10.96 1.52
C ARG A 86 10.96 12.09 0.57
N LEU A 87 9.67 12.30 0.38
CA LEU A 87 9.15 13.43 -0.40
C LEU A 87 9.44 14.74 0.36
N PRO A 88 10.13 15.72 -0.25
CA PRO A 88 10.26 17.06 0.32
C PRO A 88 8.93 17.81 0.36
N ASP A 89 8.81 18.82 1.22
CA ASP A 89 7.54 19.55 1.46
C ASP A 89 6.93 20.17 0.20
N ASN A 90 7.74 20.57 -0.78
CA ASN A 90 7.24 21.10 -2.06
C ASN A 90 6.52 20.05 -2.93
N HIS A 91 6.72 18.75 -2.68
CA HIS A 91 5.97 17.64 -3.28
C HIS A 91 4.64 17.36 -2.57
N LEU A 92 4.44 17.93 -1.39
CA LEU A 92 3.26 17.75 -0.57
C LEU A 92 2.35 18.97 -0.68
N ASP A 93 1.06 18.73 -0.81
CA ASP A 93 0.05 19.73 -0.51
C ASP A 93 -0.15 19.72 1.02
N THR A 94 0.41 20.73 1.66
CA THR A 94 0.30 20.98 3.10
C THR A 94 -0.74 22.06 3.39
N THR A 95 -1.47 22.55 2.37
CA THR A 95 -2.56 23.48 2.62
C THR A 95 -3.59 22.77 3.48
N ALA A 96 -3.74 23.26 4.70
CA ALA A 96 -4.59 22.67 5.72
C ALA A 96 -6.02 22.55 5.19
N PHE A 97 -6.44 21.34 4.84
CA PHE A 97 -7.85 21.08 4.61
C PHE A 97 -8.52 20.95 5.98
N ASN A 98 -9.00 22.08 6.51
CA ASN A 98 -10.04 22.06 7.51
C ASN A 98 -11.21 21.30 6.89
N VAL A 99 -11.50 20.09 7.37
CA VAL A 99 -12.82 19.51 7.16
C VAL A 99 -13.79 20.32 8.03
N VAL A 100 -14.21 21.47 7.51
CA VAL A 100 -15.51 22.04 7.80
C VAL A 100 -16.49 21.16 7.05
N ASN A 101 -17.10 20.21 7.74
CA ASN A 101 -18.36 19.64 7.28
C ASN A 101 -19.41 20.11 8.29
N GLU A 102 -20.31 20.98 7.86
CA GLU A 102 -21.36 21.64 8.66
C GLU A 102 -22.38 20.63 9.27
N PHE A 103 -22.20 19.33 9.01
CA PHE A 103 -23.02 18.24 9.55
C PHE A 103 -22.22 17.15 10.29
N TYR A 104 -20.91 17.32 10.51
CA TYR A 104 -20.19 16.56 11.54
C TYR A 104 -20.45 17.26 12.88
N PRO A 105 -20.69 16.56 14.02
CA PRO A 105 -20.99 17.20 15.29
C PRO A 105 -19.95 18.30 15.57
N SER A 106 -20.45 19.52 15.53
CA SER A 106 -19.69 20.76 15.38
C SER A 106 -18.54 20.88 16.38
N THR A 107 -17.52 21.63 16.00
CA THR A 107 -16.29 21.94 16.75
C THR A 107 -16.49 22.54 18.16
N SER A 108 -17.73 22.83 18.58
CA SER A 108 -18.09 23.32 19.91
C SER A 108 -18.96 22.37 20.73
N LYS A 109 -19.62 21.39 20.11
CA LYS A 109 -20.74 20.63 20.72
C LYS A 109 -20.73 19.17 20.27
N CYS A 110 -20.75 18.25 21.24
CA CYS A 110 -20.96 16.82 21.02
C CYS A 110 -22.45 16.50 21.19
N TYR A 111 -23.00 15.55 20.44
CA TYR A 111 -24.39 15.12 20.61
C TYR A 111 -24.45 13.64 20.99
N VAL A 112 -25.28 13.30 21.98
CA VAL A 112 -25.48 11.93 22.45
C VAL A 112 -26.96 11.61 22.38
N PHE A 113 -27.33 10.49 21.76
CA PHE A 113 -28.70 10.00 21.80
C PHE A 113 -28.99 9.35 23.15
N LYS A 114 -29.99 9.87 23.87
CA LYS A 114 -30.44 9.32 25.15
C LYS A 114 -31.97 9.22 25.15
N LYS A 115 -32.49 8.01 25.34
CA LYS A 115 -33.93 7.71 25.34
C LYS A 115 -34.69 8.27 24.13
N GLY A 116 -34.08 8.17 22.94
CA GLY A 116 -34.68 8.65 21.68
C GLY A 116 -34.53 10.15 21.40
N ASN A 117 -33.95 10.91 22.33
CA ASN A 117 -33.72 12.36 22.17
C ASN A 117 -32.23 12.65 21.95
N LEU A 118 -31.94 13.66 21.14
CA LEU A 118 -30.59 14.17 20.90
C LEU A 118 -30.22 15.16 22.00
N GLU A 119 -29.26 14.83 22.86
CA GLU A 119 -28.75 15.71 23.92
C GLU A 119 -27.42 16.34 23.52
N GLU A 120 -27.24 17.64 23.78
CA GLU A 120 -25.98 18.35 23.58
C GLU A 120 -25.04 18.20 24.80
N LYS A 121 -23.76 17.93 24.57
CA LYS A 121 -22.72 17.85 25.61
C LYS A 121 -21.46 18.63 25.22
N PRO A 122 -20.72 19.20 26.19
CA PRO A 122 -19.39 19.74 25.96
C PRO A 122 -18.45 18.64 25.47
N ARG A 123 -17.58 18.99 24.52
CA ARG A 123 -16.62 18.08 23.90
C ARG A 123 -15.54 17.63 24.90
N PRO A 124 -15.19 16.35 24.98
CA PRO A 124 -14.06 15.91 25.79
C PRO A 124 -12.73 16.48 25.25
N HIS A 125 -11.87 16.99 26.14
CA HIS A 125 -10.59 17.63 25.78
C HIS A 125 -9.59 16.72 25.03
N HIS A 126 -9.75 15.39 25.10
CA HIS A 126 -8.90 14.44 24.41
C HIS A 126 -9.28 14.20 22.95
N VAL A 127 -10.39 14.77 22.47
CA VAL A 127 -10.83 14.61 21.08
C VAL A 127 -10.18 15.70 20.23
N PRO A 128 -9.24 15.38 19.33
CA PRO A 128 -8.39 16.39 18.71
C PRO A 128 -9.15 17.27 17.69
N THR A 129 -8.99 18.58 17.82
CA THR A 129 -9.83 19.63 17.19
C THR A 129 -9.40 20.00 15.77
N TYR A 130 -8.15 19.72 15.42
CA TYR A 130 -7.57 20.06 14.12
C TYR A 130 -6.77 18.87 13.57
N GLY A 131 -6.73 18.81 12.25
CA GLY A 131 -5.98 17.82 11.51
C GLY A 131 -5.20 18.48 10.40
N THR A 132 -3.91 18.15 10.28
CA THR A 132 -3.17 18.51 9.06
C THR A 132 -3.40 17.38 8.07
N ILE A 133 -3.97 17.68 6.91
CA ILE A 133 -3.89 16.77 5.77
C ILE A 133 -2.62 17.14 5.01
N GLN A 134 -1.64 16.26 5.01
CA GLN A 134 -0.55 16.31 4.02
C GLN A 134 -0.93 15.36 2.91
N ALA A 135 -1.03 15.81 1.65
CA ALA A 135 -1.31 14.94 0.51
C ALA A 135 -0.18 15.02 -0.53
N VAL A 136 0.07 13.95 -1.27
CA VAL A 136 1.03 14.03 -2.39
C VAL A 136 0.39 14.84 -3.53
N LYS A 137 1.12 15.82 -4.06
CA LYS A 137 0.63 16.63 -5.19
C LYS A 137 0.38 15.75 -6.44
N PRO A 138 -0.48 16.22 -7.37
CA PRO A 138 -0.62 15.58 -8.68
C PRO A 138 0.71 15.44 -9.43
N ASP A 139 0.72 14.56 -10.41
CA ASP A 139 1.83 14.21 -11.31
C ASP A 139 3.07 13.60 -10.63
N ARG A 140 2.99 13.29 -9.34
CA ARG A 140 4.03 12.51 -8.66
C ARG A 140 3.95 11.03 -9.02
N ARG A 141 5.12 10.43 -9.23
CA ARG A 141 5.27 9.06 -9.69
C ARG A 141 5.44 8.12 -8.50
N LEU A 142 4.71 7.02 -8.54
CA LEU A 142 4.76 5.91 -7.61
C LEU A 142 5.27 4.70 -8.39
N VAL A 143 6.33 4.06 -7.91
CA VAL A 143 6.87 2.83 -8.53
C VAL A 143 6.52 1.64 -7.67
N THR A 144 6.12 0.55 -8.31
CA THR A 144 5.87 -0.75 -7.68
C THR A 144 6.30 -1.87 -8.64
N TYR A 145 6.39 -3.08 -8.12
CA TYR A 145 6.69 -4.27 -8.88
C TYR A 145 5.60 -5.30 -8.64
N ALA A 146 4.95 -5.71 -9.72
CA ALA A 146 3.97 -6.77 -9.73
C ALA A 146 4.67 -8.11 -9.97
N PHE A 147 4.16 -9.19 -9.38
CA PHE A 147 4.64 -10.53 -9.62
C PHE A 147 3.52 -11.56 -9.64
N SER A 148 3.69 -12.61 -10.42
CA SER A 148 2.68 -13.65 -10.63
C SER A 148 3.31 -14.94 -11.14
N PRO A 149 2.78 -16.13 -10.78
CA PRO A 149 3.13 -17.37 -11.46
C PRO A 149 2.60 -17.45 -12.91
N LYS A 150 1.66 -16.57 -13.30
CA LYS A 150 1.05 -16.51 -14.64
C LYS A 150 1.53 -15.26 -15.38
N LYS A 151 2.37 -15.46 -16.39
CA LYS A 151 3.00 -14.38 -17.16
C LYS A 151 1.96 -13.46 -17.81
N GLU A 152 0.88 -14.04 -18.32
CA GLU A 152 -0.17 -13.38 -19.09
C GLU A 152 -0.92 -12.35 -18.24
N LEU A 153 -1.03 -12.57 -16.92
CA LEU A 153 -1.64 -11.61 -16.01
C LEU A 153 -0.81 -10.33 -15.87
N LEU A 154 0.52 -10.44 -15.92
CA LEU A 154 1.41 -9.29 -15.90
C LEU A 154 1.43 -8.57 -17.25
N GLU A 155 1.30 -9.31 -18.35
CA GLU A 155 1.19 -8.76 -19.70
C GLU A 155 -0.13 -7.98 -19.92
N GLY A 156 -1.18 -8.28 -19.15
CA GLY A 156 -2.45 -7.56 -19.19
C GLY A 156 -2.39 -6.09 -18.71
N PHE A 157 -1.32 -5.68 -18.02
CA PHE A 157 -1.10 -4.27 -17.69
C PHE A 157 -0.61 -3.49 -18.92
N ALA A 158 -1.19 -2.32 -19.14
CA ALA A 158 -0.90 -1.46 -20.29
C ALA A 158 -0.77 0.01 -19.89
N GLU A 159 0.11 0.73 -20.58
CA GLU A 159 0.24 2.18 -20.42
C GLU A 159 -1.09 2.88 -20.74
N GLY A 160 -1.37 3.95 -20.01
CA GLY A 160 -2.63 4.68 -20.10
C GLY A 160 -3.77 4.09 -19.26
N GLN A 161 -3.69 2.85 -18.79
CA GLN A 161 -4.71 2.27 -17.89
C GLN A 161 -4.84 3.09 -16.60
N THR A 162 -6.08 3.35 -16.21
CA THR A 162 -6.41 4.15 -15.03
C THR A 162 -7.05 3.31 -13.92
N PHE A 163 -6.67 3.57 -12.69
CA PHE A 163 -7.13 2.85 -11.50
C PHE A 163 -7.53 3.83 -10.39
N LEU A 164 -8.39 3.38 -9.48
CA LEU A 164 -8.79 4.13 -8.29
C LEU A 164 -8.14 3.51 -7.06
N LEU A 165 -7.25 4.27 -6.43
CA LEU A 165 -6.45 3.82 -5.30
C LEU A 165 -6.96 4.41 -3.98
N GLY A 166 -7.00 3.56 -2.95
CA GLY A 166 -7.31 3.96 -1.57
C GLY A 166 -8.79 4.28 -1.31
N LYS A 167 -9.10 4.58 -0.04
CA LYS A 167 -10.47 4.82 0.44
C LYS A 167 -11.14 6.02 -0.21
N LYS A 168 -10.37 7.07 -0.52
CA LYS A 168 -10.83 8.28 -1.20
C LYS A 168 -10.80 8.17 -2.73
N ARG A 169 -10.43 7.00 -3.27
CA ARG A 169 -10.46 6.66 -4.70
C ARG A 169 -9.68 7.67 -5.55
N THR A 170 -8.44 7.93 -5.17
CA THR A 170 -7.54 8.78 -5.94
C THR A 170 -7.23 8.11 -7.26
N MET A 171 -7.34 8.85 -8.37
CA MET A 171 -7.04 8.32 -9.69
C MET A 171 -5.52 8.21 -9.90
N PHE A 172 -5.08 7.04 -10.34
CA PHE A 172 -3.72 6.79 -10.82
C PHE A 172 -3.76 6.27 -12.25
N GLN A 173 -2.74 6.60 -13.03
CA GLN A 173 -2.57 6.11 -14.39
C GLN A 173 -1.22 5.40 -14.53
N ILE A 174 -1.19 4.24 -15.19
CA ILE A 174 0.07 3.63 -15.59
C ILE A 174 0.70 4.47 -16.68
N VAL A 175 1.90 4.99 -16.44
CA VAL A 175 2.61 5.87 -17.38
C VAL A 175 3.88 5.26 -17.96
N ASP A 176 4.35 4.16 -17.38
CA ASP A 176 5.51 3.41 -17.87
C ASP A 176 5.47 1.99 -17.29
N ILE A 177 5.86 1.01 -18.12
CA ILE A 177 5.91 -0.40 -17.72
C ILE A 177 7.11 -1.10 -18.36
N SER A 178 7.89 -1.80 -17.53
CA SER A 178 8.96 -2.68 -18.01
C SER A 178 8.43 -3.92 -18.76
N PRO A 179 9.30 -4.62 -19.52
CA PRO A 179 9.04 -5.99 -19.96
C PRO A 179 8.79 -6.93 -18.77
N VAL A 180 8.08 -8.03 -19.01
CA VAL A 180 7.93 -9.10 -18.00
C VAL A 180 9.22 -9.91 -17.94
N VAL A 181 9.78 -10.03 -16.73
CA VAL A 181 11.01 -10.78 -16.47
C VAL A 181 10.71 -12.06 -15.71
N GLU A 182 11.44 -13.12 -16.01
CA GLU A 182 11.38 -14.39 -15.29
C GLU A 182 12.31 -14.35 -14.07
N GLY A 183 11.82 -14.89 -12.95
CA GLY A 183 12.57 -14.99 -11.72
C GLY A 183 13.50 -16.20 -11.71
N LEU A 184 14.74 -15.98 -11.30
CA LEU A 184 15.77 -17.01 -11.17
C LEU A 184 15.94 -17.38 -9.69
N TRP A 185 15.74 -18.66 -9.37
CA TRP A 185 15.98 -19.15 -8.02
C TRP A 185 17.48 -19.21 -7.72
N LYS A 186 17.87 -18.64 -6.58
CA LYS A 186 19.23 -18.63 -6.06
C LYS A 186 19.22 -19.00 -4.58
N ASN A 187 20.40 -19.35 -4.06
CA ASN A 187 20.66 -19.54 -2.64
C ASN A 187 21.83 -18.63 -2.23
N GLY A 188 21.75 -18.04 -1.05
CA GLY A 188 22.82 -17.23 -0.48
C GLY A 188 22.27 -16.03 0.31
N VAL A 189 23.14 -15.05 0.56
CA VAL A 189 22.72 -13.79 1.21
C VAL A 189 21.91 -12.96 0.21
N CYS A 190 20.68 -12.62 0.58
CA CYS A 190 19.74 -11.91 -0.27
C CYS A 190 19.72 -10.42 0.09
N GLY A 191 20.09 -9.56 -0.85
CA GLY A 191 19.87 -8.12 -0.77
C GLY A 191 18.50 -7.77 -1.35
N THR A 192 17.54 -7.41 -0.50
CA THR A 192 16.14 -7.21 -0.88
C THR A 192 15.88 -5.79 -1.37
N ASP A 193 14.84 -5.62 -2.19
CA ASP A 193 14.18 -4.33 -2.34
C ASP A 193 13.27 -4.06 -1.13
N TRP A 194 12.45 -3.01 -1.17
CA TRP A 194 11.47 -2.68 -0.14
C TRP A 194 10.36 -3.72 -0.06
N LEU A 195 10.34 -4.47 1.03
CA LEU A 195 9.34 -5.48 1.35
C LEU A 195 8.39 -4.95 2.41
N GLU A 196 7.09 -5.17 2.22
CA GLU A 196 6.08 -4.98 3.26
C GLU A 196 5.94 -6.29 4.06
N LEU A 197 6.34 -6.27 5.32
CA LEU A 197 6.43 -7.47 6.17
C LEU A 197 5.70 -7.25 7.50
N PRO A 198 5.20 -8.30 8.16
CA PRO A 198 4.74 -8.19 9.53
C PRO A 198 5.88 -7.76 10.48
N PRO A 199 5.61 -7.05 11.60
CA PRO A 199 6.66 -6.46 12.43
C PRO A 199 7.67 -7.45 13.02
N ASN A 200 7.27 -8.71 13.22
CA ASN A 200 8.14 -9.77 13.74
C ASN A 200 9.19 -10.29 12.73
N TYR A 201 9.16 -9.84 11.47
CA TYR A 201 10.13 -10.25 10.44
C TYR A 201 11.41 -9.40 10.42
N GLY A 202 11.54 -8.39 11.29
CA GLY A 202 12.77 -7.59 11.37
C GLY A 202 14.02 -8.44 11.70
N GLY A 203 13.85 -9.57 12.39
CA GLY A 203 14.94 -10.47 12.78
C GLY A 203 15.64 -11.22 11.63
N TYR A 204 15.08 -11.21 10.42
CA TYR A 204 15.66 -11.88 9.25
C TYR A 204 16.81 -11.09 8.60
N PHE A 205 17.04 -9.84 9.00
CA PHE A 205 18.02 -8.96 8.37
C PHE A 205 19.24 -8.70 9.26
N GLN A 206 20.44 -8.76 8.68
CA GLN A 206 21.68 -8.34 9.37
C GLN A 206 21.92 -6.83 9.23
N GLN A 207 21.57 -6.26 8.09
CA GLN A 207 21.66 -4.82 7.81
C GLN A 207 20.38 -4.41 7.09
N PHE A 208 19.72 -3.36 7.57
CA PHE A 208 18.44 -2.95 6.99
C PHE A 208 18.18 -1.45 7.11
N GLN A 209 17.28 -0.98 6.27
CA GLN A 209 16.69 0.34 6.31
C GLN A 209 15.18 0.19 6.46
N ILE A 210 14.58 1.01 7.33
CA ILE A 210 13.14 1.04 7.54
C ILE A 210 12.59 2.31 6.90
N LEU A 211 11.65 2.15 5.96
CA LEU A 211 10.89 3.27 5.41
C LEU A 211 9.71 3.62 6.31
N THR A 212 9.03 2.59 6.84
CA THR A 212 7.89 2.76 7.75
C THR A 212 7.80 1.61 8.74
N ALA A 213 7.28 1.88 9.92
CA ALA A 213 6.97 0.89 10.93
C ALA A 213 5.63 1.23 11.59
N THR A 214 4.72 0.27 11.58
CA THR A 214 3.39 0.37 12.17
C THR A 214 3.13 -0.86 13.04
N MET A 215 2.03 -0.85 13.80
CA MET A 215 1.60 -2.05 14.55
C MET A 215 1.20 -3.23 13.64
N ARG A 216 0.91 -2.98 12.34
CA ARG A 216 0.45 -4.01 11.39
C ARG A 216 1.57 -4.53 10.48
N TYR A 217 2.48 -3.65 10.08
CA TYR A 217 3.53 -3.96 9.10
C TYR A 217 4.73 -3.02 9.25
N ILE A 218 5.87 -3.47 8.72
CA ILE A 218 7.08 -2.71 8.46
C ILE A 218 7.33 -2.69 6.95
N ILE A 219 7.85 -1.58 6.41
CA ILE A 219 8.43 -1.56 5.06
C ILE A 219 9.94 -1.44 5.22
N VAL A 220 10.63 -2.51 4.84
CA VAL A 220 12.05 -2.73 5.12
C VAL A 220 12.76 -3.24 3.88
N ARG A 221 13.99 -2.78 3.67
CA ARG A 221 14.92 -3.37 2.72
C ARG A 221 16.25 -3.63 3.40
N GLY A 222 17.01 -4.61 2.94
CA GLY A 222 18.28 -4.92 3.58
C GLY A 222 18.92 -6.18 3.05
N MET A 223 19.90 -6.66 3.80
CA MET A 223 20.56 -7.94 3.57
C MET A 223 20.11 -8.95 4.61
N THR A 224 19.77 -10.16 4.17
CA THR A 224 19.41 -11.25 5.07
C THR A 224 20.58 -11.63 5.98
N LYS A 225 20.26 -12.07 7.19
CA LYS A 225 21.26 -12.50 8.17
C LYS A 225 21.89 -13.84 7.81
N ASP A 226 21.04 -14.77 7.39
CA ASP A 226 21.44 -16.11 7.02
C ASP A 226 21.37 -16.29 5.50
N GLU A 227 22.01 -17.33 4.99
CA GLU A 227 21.80 -17.76 3.61
C GLU A 227 20.38 -18.29 3.47
N VAL A 228 19.64 -17.72 2.53
CA VAL A 228 18.25 -18.10 2.26
C VAL A 228 18.10 -18.47 0.80
N LYS A 229 17.04 -19.20 0.48
CA LYS A 229 16.60 -19.34 -0.90
C LYS A 229 15.88 -18.05 -1.29
N TYR A 230 16.11 -17.55 -2.49
CA TYR A 230 15.45 -16.34 -2.98
C TYR A 230 15.24 -16.38 -4.49
N VAL A 231 14.31 -15.56 -4.98
CA VAL A 231 14.08 -15.34 -6.40
C VAL A 231 14.67 -13.99 -6.78
N GLU A 232 15.56 -13.98 -7.78
CA GLU A 232 16.10 -12.76 -8.37
C GLU A 232 15.39 -12.45 -9.69
N PHE A 233 14.96 -11.20 -9.87
CA PHE A 233 14.36 -10.69 -11.11
C PHE A 233 15.30 -9.66 -11.76
N PRO A 234 15.87 -9.98 -12.94
CA PRO A 234 16.85 -9.12 -13.59
C PRO A 234 16.18 -8.03 -14.43
N PHE A 235 15.83 -6.89 -13.81
CA PHE A 235 15.29 -5.72 -14.53
C PHE A 235 16.36 -4.86 -15.25
N GLY A 236 17.61 -5.32 -15.32
CA GLY A 236 18.72 -4.64 -15.99
C GLY A 236 19.96 -4.52 -15.10
N SER A 237 21.00 -3.84 -15.59
CA SER A 237 22.38 -3.90 -15.06
C SER A 237 22.60 -3.43 -13.62
N SER A 238 21.62 -2.81 -12.96
CA SER A 238 21.76 -2.35 -11.56
C SER A 238 20.50 -2.46 -10.69
N ASN A 239 19.37 -2.92 -11.23
CA ASN A 239 18.06 -2.84 -10.56
C ASN A 239 17.43 -4.22 -10.37
N ASN A 240 18.22 -5.20 -9.96
CA ASN A 240 17.67 -6.51 -9.65
C ASN A 240 16.78 -6.44 -8.41
N ILE A 241 15.67 -7.14 -8.45
CA ILE A 241 14.80 -7.32 -7.28
C ILE A 241 15.02 -8.72 -6.76
N CYS A 242 15.30 -8.84 -5.48
CA CYS A 242 15.42 -10.13 -4.82
C CYS A 242 14.29 -10.29 -3.80
N LEU A 243 13.53 -11.37 -3.95
CA LEU A 243 12.48 -11.76 -3.01
C LEU A 243 12.95 -13.01 -2.25
N PRO A 244 13.22 -12.90 -0.93
CA PRO A 244 13.58 -14.06 -0.13
C PRO A 244 12.39 -15.02 0.02
N ASP A 245 12.69 -16.30 0.22
CA ASP A 245 11.72 -17.38 0.37
C ASP A 245 10.67 -17.11 1.47
N PHE A 246 11.06 -16.60 2.63
CA PHE A 246 10.13 -16.28 3.71
C PHE A 246 9.10 -15.21 3.33
N TYR A 247 9.48 -14.27 2.44
CA TYR A 247 8.54 -13.29 1.90
C TYR A 247 7.59 -13.98 0.92
N TRP A 248 8.15 -14.82 0.04
CA TRP A 248 7.36 -15.60 -0.90
C TRP A 248 6.38 -16.56 -0.23
N GLU A 249 6.77 -17.25 0.84
CA GLU A 249 5.91 -18.15 1.62
C GLU A 249 4.69 -17.44 2.21
N THR A 250 4.87 -16.17 2.62
CA THR A 250 3.76 -15.35 3.11
C THR A 250 2.74 -15.10 2.01
N ILE A 251 3.23 -14.85 0.79
CA ILE A 251 2.40 -14.48 -0.35
C ILE A 251 1.81 -15.70 -1.06
N SER A 252 2.57 -16.79 -1.22
CA SER A 252 2.14 -18.01 -1.91
C SER A 252 0.91 -18.63 -1.26
N LYS A 253 0.83 -18.56 0.09
CA LYS A 253 -0.36 -18.94 0.87
C LYS A 253 -1.59 -18.12 0.47
N MET A 254 -1.43 -16.82 0.26
CA MET A 254 -2.53 -15.95 -0.20
C MET A 254 -2.89 -16.20 -1.66
N LEU A 255 -1.91 -16.50 -2.52
CA LEU A 255 -2.11 -16.82 -3.93
C LEU A 255 -2.75 -18.20 -4.17
N GLY A 256 -2.90 -19.03 -3.12
CA GLY A 256 -3.50 -20.37 -3.22
C GLY A 256 -2.63 -21.36 -4.01
N SER A 257 -1.31 -21.23 -3.91
CA SER A 257 -0.33 -22.04 -4.67
C SER A 257 0.19 -23.27 -3.90
N GLU A 258 -0.65 -23.91 -3.09
CA GLU A 258 -0.37 -25.22 -2.46
C GLU A 258 -0.91 -26.37 -3.32
#